data_AF-G0UJ01-F1
#
_entry.id   AF-G0UJ01-F1
#
_cell.length_a   1.000
_cell.length_b   1.000
_cell.length_c   1.000
_cell.angle_alpha   90.00
_cell.angle_beta   90.00
_cell.angle_gamma   90.00
#
_symmetry.space_group_name_H-M   'P 1'
#
loop_
_entity.id
_entity.type
_entity.pdbx_description
1 polymer ?
#
loop_
_entity_poly.entity_id
_entity_poly.type
_entity_poly.pdbx_seq_one_letter_code
_entity_poly.pdbx_strand_id
1 'polypeptide(L)'
;VFLLLLRNPWFRCCDYEWGGVWKKGGDKWKQFPQVTEAFNELSGGNDLICMEWWEVLNLFAGCGVCFAQEPMNDYRIRGCFKQCVPSVCLQISVRTPVALCFSLLQEDCRGTARAEFSSIMLSVAHGNGDPYYMAVELNSGFDADHPTPLFSFFEARETSMFCELLPENSPYLVVPRIISQSQELSYVLGIHSPVEIGTAQSPISVAFRTLHPSSGVFANCRRFEACSTSCEAEFQARATDQFFPDIYFGSGIQLL
;
A
#
# COMPACT_ATOMS: atom_id res chain seq x y z
N VAL A 1 -19.89 22.59 12.99
CA VAL A 1 -20.51 21.74 11.93
C VAL A 1 -19.36 21.11 11.17
N PHE A 2 -19.38 19.81 10.91
CA PHE A 2 -18.42 19.15 10.02
C PHE A 2 -19.08 18.94 8.66
N LEU A 3 -18.48 19.48 7.62
CA LEU A 3 -19.00 19.45 6.25
C LEU A 3 -18.01 18.73 5.34
N LEU A 4 -18.52 17.96 4.40
CA LEU A 4 -17.75 17.41 3.30
C LEU A 4 -18.20 18.07 2.00
N LEU A 5 -17.22 18.55 1.24
CA LEU A 5 -17.41 19.08 -0.09
C LEU A 5 -17.06 17.99 -1.11
N LEU A 6 -18.02 17.64 -1.96
CA LEU A 6 -17.87 16.63 -2.99
C LEU A 6 -18.13 17.25 -4.36
N ARG A 7 -17.56 16.64 -5.41
CA ARG A 7 -17.84 16.99 -6.80
C ARG A 7 -18.55 15.84 -7.49
N ASN A 8 -19.68 16.11 -8.13
CA ASN A 8 -20.36 15.15 -8.99
C ASN A 8 -19.79 15.22 -10.42
N PRO A 9 -19.01 14.22 -10.87
CA PRO A 9 -18.43 14.24 -12.22
C PRO A 9 -19.48 14.11 -13.33
N TRP A 10 -20.71 13.68 -13.03
CA TRP A 10 -21.79 13.52 -14.00
C TRP A 10 -22.78 14.68 -14.05
N PHE A 11 -22.53 15.78 -13.34
CA PHE A 11 -23.46 16.92 -13.27
C PHE A 11 -23.93 17.45 -14.65
N ARG A 12 -23.11 17.33 -15.70
CA ARG A 12 -23.48 17.77 -17.06
C ARG A 12 -24.33 16.77 -17.85
N CYS A 13 -24.41 15.52 -17.41
CA CYS A 13 -25.08 14.43 -18.12
C CYS A 13 -26.49 14.16 -17.58
N CYS A 14 -26.76 14.57 -16.34
CA CYS A 14 -28.05 14.51 -15.72
C CYS A 14 -28.26 15.84 -14.99
N ASP A 15 -29.43 16.47 -15.17
CA ASP A 15 -29.86 17.68 -14.43
C ASP A 15 -30.11 17.34 -12.94
N TYR A 16 -29.14 16.70 -12.31
CA TYR A 16 -29.21 16.22 -10.95
C TYR A 16 -28.95 17.37 -9.99
N GLU A 17 -29.96 17.68 -9.18
CA GLU A 17 -29.84 18.62 -8.09
C GLU A 17 -29.76 17.89 -6.75
N TRP A 18 -28.78 18.28 -5.93
CA TRP A 18 -28.63 17.73 -4.60
C TRP A 18 -29.82 18.09 -3.70
N GLY A 19 -30.51 17.08 -3.17
CA GLY A 19 -31.71 17.24 -2.33
C GLY A 19 -31.46 17.24 -0.82
N GLY A 20 -30.21 17.16 -0.36
CA GLY A 20 -29.85 17.05 1.06
C GLY A 20 -29.98 18.34 1.87
N VAL A 21 -29.44 18.32 3.08
CA VAL A 21 -29.58 19.41 4.08
C VAL A 21 -29.00 20.73 3.56
N TRP A 22 -27.89 20.66 2.83
CA TRP A 22 -27.23 21.81 2.19
C TRP A 22 -27.60 21.93 0.71
N LYS A 23 -28.82 21.56 0.31
CA LYS A 23 -29.32 21.80 -1.06
C LYS A 23 -29.28 23.29 -1.42
N LYS A 24 -29.17 23.58 -2.71
CA LYS A 24 -29.16 24.95 -3.24
C LYS A 24 -30.43 25.70 -2.78
N GLY A 25 -30.25 26.91 -2.26
CA GLY A 25 -31.34 27.74 -1.74
C GLY A 25 -31.95 27.26 -0.41
N GLY A 26 -31.43 26.20 0.20
CA GLY A 26 -31.87 25.70 1.50
C GLY A 26 -31.59 26.68 2.65
N ASP A 27 -32.36 26.56 3.74
CA ASP A 27 -32.29 27.51 4.85
C ASP A 27 -30.98 27.43 5.65
N LYS A 28 -30.25 26.32 5.57
CA LYS A 28 -28.93 26.15 6.20
C LYS A 28 -27.92 27.19 5.72
N TRP A 29 -27.93 27.55 4.44
CA TRP A 29 -27.07 28.60 3.89
C TRP A 29 -27.36 29.97 4.50
N LYS A 30 -28.62 30.24 4.88
CA LYS A 30 -29.01 31.48 5.57
C LYS A 30 -28.61 31.45 7.05
N GLN A 31 -28.67 30.29 7.68
CA GLN A 31 -28.30 30.10 9.09
C GLN A 31 -26.79 30.22 9.32
N PHE A 32 -25.96 29.87 8.33
CA PHE A 32 -24.50 29.86 8.44
C PHE A 32 -23.85 30.70 7.33
N PRO A 33 -23.90 32.04 7.40
CA PRO A 33 -23.41 32.92 6.34
C PRO A 33 -21.91 32.77 6.05
N GLN A 34 -21.09 32.49 7.07
CA GLN A 34 -19.64 32.26 6.89
C GLN A 34 -19.34 31.00 6.05
N VAL A 35 -20.15 29.95 6.22
CA VAL A 35 -20.04 28.72 5.41
C VAL A 35 -20.45 29.02 3.97
N THR A 36 -21.49 29.82 3.78
CA THR A 36 -21.95 30.24 2.46
C THR A 36 -20.90 31.06 1.72
N GLU A 37 -20.24 31.99 2.40
CA GLU A 37 -19.15 32.78 1.84
C GLU A 37 -18.00 31.88 1.38
N ALA A 38 -17.49 31.01 2.26
CA ALA A 38 -16.43 30.06 1.92
C ALA A 38 -16.83 29.07 0.80
N PHE A 39 -18.08 28.61 0.78
CA PHE A 39 -18.58 27.74 -0.29
C PHE A 39 -18.62 28.47 -1.63
N ASN A 40 -19.09 29.73 -1.66
CA ASN A 40 -19.18 30.53 -2.88
C ASN A 40 -17.81 30.84 -3.50
N GLU A 41 -16.77 31.03 -2.67
CA GLU A 41 -15.39 31.18 -3.15
C GLU A 41 -14.87 29.93 -3.87
N LEU A 42 -15.30 28.75 -3.43
CA LEU A 42 -14.92 27.46 -3.99
C LEU A 42 -15.82 27.04 -5.17
N SER A 43 -17.11 27.42 -5.14
CA SER A 43 -18.11 27.01 -6.10
C SER A 43 -18.09 27.88 -7.35
N GLY A 44 -17.15 27.61 -8.25
CA GLY A 44 -17.19 28.14 -9.63
C GLY A 44 -18.24 27.47 -10.52
N GLY A 45 -18.95 26.44 -10.03
CA GLY A 45 -19.90 25.63 -10.80
C GLY A 45 -20.94 24.90 -9.93
N ASN A 46 -22.01 24.41 -10.56
CA ASN A 46 -23.10 23.66 -9.91
C ASN A 46 -22.75 22.16 -9.69
N ASP A 47 -21.54 21.73 -10.00
CA ASP A 47 -21.09 20.34 -9.86
C ASP A 47 -20.63 20.00 -8.43
N LEU A 48 -20.64 20.97 -7.52
CA LEU A 48 -20.29 20.77 -6.12
C LEU A 48 -21.50 20.46 -5.24
N ILE A 49 -21.31 19.51 -4.33
CA ILE A 49 -22.29 19.04 -3.36
C ILE A 49 -21.70 19.24 -1.97
N CYS A 50 -22.43 19.95 -1.11
CA CYS A 50 -22.09 20.09 0.31
C CYS A 50 -22.97 19.15 1.14
N MET A 51 -22.37 18.43 2.09
CA MET A 51 -23.08 17.50 2.96
C MET A 51 -22.61 17.66 4.40
N GLU A 52 -23.51 17.48 5.36
CA GLU A 52 -23.10 17.28 6.74
C GLU A 52 -22.41 15.92 6.87
N TRP A 53 -21.40 15.82 7.75
CA TRP A 53 -20.64 14.59 7.92
C TRP A 53 -21.54 13.38 8.26
N TRP A 54 -22.62 13.58 9.02
CA TRP A 54 -23.56 12.50 9.30
C TRP A 54 -24.34 12.04 8.05
N GLU A 55 -24.63 12.92 7.08
CA GLU A 55 -25.22 12.53 5.79
C GLU A 55 -24.23 11.67 5.01
N VAL A 56 -22.93 12.02 5.07
CA VAL A 56 -21.86 11.24 4.43
C VAL A 56 -21.80 9.84 5.01
N LEU A 57 -21.79 9.70 6.34
CA LEU A 57 -21.74 8.41 7.02
C LEU A 57 -22.95 7.50 6.70
N ASN A 58 -24.10 8.09 6.35
CA ASN A 58 -25.31 7.35 5.99
C ASN A 58 -25.38 6.99 4.50
N LEU A 59 -24.71 7.75 3.62
CA LEU A 59 -24.85 7.61 2.18
C LEU A 59 -23.66 6.92 1.50
N PHE A 60 -22.46 7.02 2.07
CA PHE A 60 -21.25 6.43 1.50
C PHE A 60 -20.86 5.16 2.25
N ALA A 61 -20.63 4.08 1.50
CA ALA A 61 -20.09 2.84 2.05
C ALA A 61 -18.55 2.90 2.29
N GLY A 62 -17.87 3.86 1.66
CA GLY A 62 -16.43 4.07 1.80
C GLY A 62 -15.90 5.09 0.80
N CYS A 63 -14.59 5.36 0.85
CA CYS A 63 -13.87 6.19 -0.12
C CYS A 63 -12.47 5.63 -0.38
N GLY A 64 -11.91 5.96 -1.54
CA GLY A 64 -10.49 5.76 -1.81
C GLY A 64 -9.72 7.02 -1.42
N VAL A 65 -8.66 6.88 -0.64
CA VAL A 65 -7.73 7.97 -0.30
C VAL A 65 -6.41 7.67 -0.99
N CYS A 66 -5.86 8.65 -1.70
CA CYS A 66 -4.53 8.59 -2.26
C CYS A 66 -3.68 9.66 -1.56
N PHE A 67 -2.68 9.24 -0.81
CA PHE A 67 -1.76 10.16 -0.15
C PHE A 67 -0.78 10.71 -1.18
N ALA A 68 -0.83 12.03 -1.41
CA ALA A 68 0.25 12.72 -2.10
C ALA A 68 1.43 12.83 -1.13
N GLN A 69 2.34 11.86 -1.17
CA GLN A 69 3.54 11.88 -0.34
C GLN A 69 4.60 12.83 -0.94
N GLU A 70 5.48 13.36 -0.08
CA GLU A 70 6.72 13.99 -0.55
C GLU A 70 7.50 13.00 -1.43
N PRO A 71 8.30 13.48 -2.40
CA PRO A 71 9.12 12.60 -3.22
C PRO A 71 9.94 11.64 -2.34
N MET A 72 9.69 10.35 -2.48
CA MET A 72 10.43 9.28 -1.81
C MET A 72 11.25 8.49 -2.82
N ASN A 73 12.32 7.86 -2.33
CA ASN A 73 13.04 6.87 -3.11
C ASN A 73 12.11 5.67 -3.34
N ASP A 74 12.02 5.21 -4.59
CA ASP A 74 11.08 4.18 -5.03
C ASP A 74 11.86 2.98 -5.55
N TYR A 75 11.67 1.83 -4.91
CA TYR A 75 12.30 0.57 -5.26
C TYR A 75 11.24 -0.45 -5.63
N ARG A 76 11.38 -1.10 -6.79
CA ARG A 76 10.40 -2.07 -7.30
C ARG A 76 11.08 -3.36 -7.68
N ILE A 77 10.88 -4.39 -6.86
CA ILE A 77 11.52 -5.69 -6.99
C ILE A 77 10.55 -6.63 -7.70
N ARG A 78 10.98 -7.24 -8.81
CA ARG A 78 10.15 -8.22 -9.52
C ARG A 78 10.20 -9.58 -8.84
N GLY A 79 9.06 -10.24 -8.79
CA GLY A 79 8.95 -11.62 -8.37
C GLY A 79 7.82 -12.37 -9.09
N CYS A 80 7.70 -13.65 -8.80
CA CYS A 80 6.55 -14.45 -9.21
C CYS A 80 6.16 -15.41 -8.09
N PHE A 81 4.86 -15.65 -7.96
CA PHE A 81 4.34 -16.73 -7.15
C PHE A 81 4.36 -18.00 -7.97
N LYS A 82 4.88 -19.09 -7.40
CA LYS A 82 4.74 -20.45 -7.93
C LYS A 82 3.97 -21.27 -6.90
N GLN A 83 2.77 -21.72 -7.26
CA GLN A 83 1.87 -22.42 -6.34
C GLN A 83 1.65 -21.65 -5.01
N CYS A 84 1.37 -20.35 -5.11
CA CYS A 84 1.22 -19.42 -3.97
C CYS A 84 2.49 -19.17 -3.13
N VAL A 85 3.65 -19.70 -3.51
CA VAL A 85 4.94 -19.42 -2.85
C VAL A 85 5.68 -18.32 -3.62
N PRO A 86 6.04 -17.20 -2.99
CA PRO A 86 6.78 -16.12 -3.65
C PRO A 86 8.22 -16.52 -3.95
N SER A 87 8.71 -16.14 -5.12
CA SER A 87 10.13 -16.30 -5.48
C SER A 87 11.04 -15.37 -4.66
N VAL A 88 10.55 -14.19 -4.27
CA VAL A 88 11.33 -13.15 -3.58
C VAL A 88 10.55 -12.58 -2.38
N CYS A 89 11.15 -12.69 -1.21
CA CYS A 89 10.84 -11.97 0.01
C CYS A 89 11.98 -10.98 0.31
N LEU A 90 11.73 -9.99 1.17
CA LEU A 90 12.74 -9.00 1.56
C LEU A 90 13.15 -9.21 3.00
N GLN A 91 14.43 -9.46 3.25
CA GLN A 91 15.00 -9.38 4.58
C GLN A 91 15.58 -7.97 4.77
N ILE A 92 15.08 -7.23 5.74
CA ILE A 92 15.42 -5.83 5.96
C ILE A 92 16.05 -5.66 7.33
N SER A 93 17.19 -4.99 7.38
CA SER A 93 17.83 -4.57 8.63
C SER A 93 17.98 -3.04 8.63
N VAL A 94 17.65 -2.41 9.74
CA VAL A 94 17.72 -0.95 9.90
C VAL A 94 18.66 -0.56 11.02
N ARG A 95 19.44 0.50 10.81
CA ARG A 95 20.39 1.04 11.82
C ARG A 95 19.82 2.19 12.63
N THR A 96 18.77 2.84 12.11
CA THR A 96 18.02 3.90 12.76
C THR A 96 16.53 3.66 12.54
N PRO A 97 15.65 4.12 13.45
CA PRO A 97 14.21 4.10 13.22
C PRO A 97 13.84 4.71 11.87
N VAL A 98 12.98 4.04 11.10
CA VAL A 98 12.54 4.52 9.79
C VAL A 98 11.14 4.03 9.46
N ALA A 99 10.30 4.92 8.93
CA ALA A 99 9.00 4.56 8.38
C ALA A 99 9.13 4.27 6.88
N LEU A 100 8.68 3.09 6.46
CA LEU A 100 8.68 2.66 5.06
C LEU A 100 7.25 2.34 4.61
N CYS A 101 6.97 2.55 3.33
CA CYS A 101 5.76 2.02 2.70
C CYS A 101 6.12 0.79 1.88
N PHE A 102 5.48 -0.34 2.18
CA PHE A 102 5.56 -1.54 1.36
C PHE A 102 4.33 -1.66 0.50
N SER A 103 4.50 -2.06 -0.76
CA SER A 103 3.38 -2.41 -1.64
C SER A 103 3.60 -3.73 -2.36
N LEU A 104 2.51 -4.41 -2.67
CA LEU A 104 2.49 -5.63 -3.45
C LEU A 104 1.51 -5.43 -4.59
N LEU A 105 2.02 -5.47 -5.81
CA LEU A 105 1.27 -5.29 -7.04
C LEU A 105 1.27 -6.61 -7.83
N GLN A 106 0.10 -7.05 -8.27
CA GLN A 106 -0.02 -8.11 -9.28
C GLN A 106 -0.31 -7.53 -10.68
N GLU A 107 -0.09 -8.33 -11.71
CA GLU A 107 -0.40 -7.94 -13.09
C GLU A 107 -1.87 -7.54 -13.25
N ASP A 108 -2.09 -6.52 -14.09
CA ASP A 108 -3.42 -5.99 -14.40
C ASP A 108 -4.25 -7.06 -15.13
N CYS A 109 -5.56 -7.12 -14.85
CA CYS A 109 -6.48 -8.01 -15.55
C CYS A 109 -7.07 -7.34 -16.80
N ARG A 110 -7.04 -6.01 -16.90
CA ARG A 110 -7.63 -5.26 -18.03
C ARG A 110 -6.98 -5.65 -19.36
N GLY A 111 -7.80 -6.05 -20.32
CA GLY A 111 -7.34 -6.48 -21.64
C GLY A 111 -6.72 -7.89 -21.65
N THR A 112 -6.82 -8.64 -20.54
CA THR A 112 -6.39 -10.03 -20.44
C THR A 112 -7.59 -10.98 -20.34
N ALA A 113 -7.35 -12.28 -20.41
CA ALA A 113 -8.39 -13.29 -20.19
C ALA A 113 -8.75 -13.50 -18.70
N ARG A 114 -8.05 -12.86 -17.77
CA ARG A 114 -8.35 -12.96 -16.33
C ARG A 114 -9.57 -12.12 -15.99
N ALA A 115 -10.60 -12.76 -15.45
CA ALA A 115 -11.82 -12.06 -15.02
C ALA A 115 -11.57 -11.22 -13.75
N GLU A 116 -10.79 -11.76 -12.80
CA GLU A 116 -10.63 -11.18 -11.46
C GLU A 116 -9.17 -11.23 -10.99
N PHE A 117 -8.85 -10.35 -10.04
CA PHE A 117 -7.58 -10.34 -9.33
C PHE A 117 -7.51 -11.49 -8.33
N SER A 118 -6.32 -12.07 -8.12
CA SER A 118 -6.13 -13.03 -7.03
C SER A 118 -6.13 -12.30 -5.68
N SER A 119 -6.53 -12.97 -4.60
CA SER A 119 -6.51 -12.33 -3.28
C SER A 119 -5.07 -12.22 -2.78
N ILE A 120 -4.59 -11.02 -2.49
CA ILE A 120 -3.20 -10.76 -2.07
C ILE A 120 -3.13 -10.13 -0.67
N MET A 121 -1.96 -10.25 -0.05
CA MET A 121 -1.64 -9.66 1.26
C MET A 121 -0.12 -9.49 1.38
N LEU A 122 0.32 -8.48 2.13
CA LEU A 122 1.69 -8.35 2.61
C LEU A 122 1.74 -8.71 4.09
N SER A 123 2.79 -9.41 4.51
CA SER A 123 3.10 -9.64 5.92
C SER A 123 4.48 -9.08 6.24
N VAL A 124 4.61 -8.40 7.37
CA VAL A 124 5.89 -8.07 8.00
C VAL A 124 6.04 -8.91 9.25
N ALA A 125 7.12 -9.68 9.28
CA ALA A 125 7.56 -10.42 10.44
C ALA A 125 8.89 -9.85 10.94
N HIS A 126 9.17 -10.02 12.23
CA HIS A 126 10.45 -9.65 12.80
C HIS A 126 10.91 -10.69 13.81
N GLY A 127 12.22 -10.76 14.00
CA GLY A 127 12.89 -11.75 14.85
C GLY A 127 13.19 -11.27 16.27
N ASN A 128 13.08 -9.96 16.55
CA ASN A 128 13.58 -9.37 17.81
C ASN A 128 15.05 -9.76 18.09
N GLY A 129 15.89 -9.68 17.06
CA GLY A 129 17.29 -10.12 17.11
C GLY A 129 17.52 -11.59 16.76
N ASP A 130 16.48 -12.44 16.65
CA ASP A 130 16.60 -13.82 16.19
C ASP A 130 16.40 -13.91 14.66
N PRO A 131 17.43 -14.29 13.88
CA PRO A 131 17.29 -14.41 12.43
C PRO A 131 16.58 -15.70 11.97
N TYR A 132 16.38 -16.68 12.86
CA TYR A 132 15.83 -18.00 12.53
C TYR A 132 14.36 -18.13 12.90
N TYR A 133 13.92 -17.55 14.02
CA TYR A 133 12.52 -17.61 14.45
C TYR A 133 11.88 -16.23 14.36
N MET A 134 10.88 -16.11 13.50
CA MET A 134 10.20 -14.85 13.25
C MET A 134 8.72 -14.93 13.63
N ALA A 135 8.16 -13.78 14.03
CA ALA A 135 6.75 -13.63 14.30
C ALA A 135 6.15 -12.60 13.35
N VAL A 136 5.04 -12.94 12.69
CA VAL A 136 4.23 -11.99 11.92
C VAL A 136 3.56 -11.03 12.90
N GLU A 137 3.87 -9.75 12.77
CA GLU A 137 3.30 -8.69 13.61
C GLU A 137 2.21 -7.93 12.85
N LEU A 138 2.51 -7.56 11.61
CA LEU A 138 1.68 -6.69 10.78
C LEU A 138 1.37 -7.35 9.44
N ASN A 139 0.14 -7.18 8.99
CA ASN A 139 -0.30 -7.50 7.64
C ASN A 139 -0.99 -6.29 7.01
N SER A 140 -0.95 -6.21 5.69
CA SER A 140 -1.68 -5.18 4.95
C SER A 140 -3.19 -5.34 5.09
N GLY A 141 -3.88 -4.21 5.15
CA GLY A 141 -5.32 -4.11 5.36
C GLY A 141 -5.99 -3.24 4.29
N PHE A 142 -7.22 -2.80 4.59
CA PHE A 142 -7.88 -1.73 3.82
C PHE A 142 -7.32 -0.34 4.13
N ASP A 143 -6.75 -0.18 5.33
CA ASP A 143 -6.10 1.04 5.78
C ASP A 143 -4.58 0.82 5.78
N ALA A 144 -3.90 1.47 4.85
CA ALA A 144 -2.45 1.34 4.71
C ALA A 144 -1.68 1.99 5.87
N ASP A 145 -2.23 3.02 6.51
CA ASP A 145 -1.59 3.72 7.63
C ASP A 145 -1.73 2.94 8.94
N HIS A 146 -2.73 2.05 9.01
CA HIS A 146 -3.02 1.23 10.19
C HIS A 146 -3.03 -0.26 9.83
N PRO A 147 -1.85 -0.86 9.53
CA PRO A 147 -1.75 -2.30 9.29
C PRO A 147 -2.23 -3.11 10.50
N THR A 148 -2.64 -4.34 10.23
CA THR A 148 -3.39 -5.17 11.18
C THR A 148 -2.69 -6.50 11.47
N PRO A 149 -2.76 -7.04 12.69
CA PRO A 149 -2.24 -8.37 12.99
C PRO A 149 -3.10 -9.51 12.41
N LEU A 150 -4.24 -9.18 11.78
CA LEU A 150 -5.16 -10.13 11.17
C LEU A 150 -4.69 -10.57 9.78
N PHE A 151 -4.93 -11.84 9.45
CA PHE A 151 -4.66 -12.36 8.11
C PHE A 151 -5.87 -12.12 7.21
N SER A 152 -5.86 -11.01 6.48
CA SER A 152 -6.94 -10.60 5.58
C SER A 152 -6.40 -10.50 4.15
N PHE A 153 -6.90 -11.35 3.26
CA PHE A 153 -6.55 -11.33 1.84
C PHE A 153 -7.62 -10.58 1.07
N PHE A 154 -7.22 -9.72 0.14
CA PHE A 154 -8.14 -8.90 -0.66
C PHE A 154 -7.94 -9.13 -2.15
N GLU A 155 -9.04 -9.28 -2.87
CA GLU A 155 -9.05 -9.30 -4.33
C GLU A 155 -8.83 -7.89 -4.87
N ALA A 156 -7.57 -7.52 -5.00
CA ALA A 156 -7.16 -6.19 -5.43
C ALA A 156 -5.91 -6.29 -6.30
N ARG A 157 -5.74 -5.34 -7.22
CA ARG A 157 -4.51 -5.22 -8.01
C ARG A 157 -3.29 -4.94 -7.13
N GLU A 158 -3.49 -4.16 -6.08
CA GLU A 158 -2.45 -3.67 -5.19
C GLU A 158 -2.92 -3.72 -3.74
N THR A 159 -1.98 -3.99 -2.82
CA THR A 159 -2.14 -3.75 -1.38
C THR A 159 -0.87 -3.10 -0.85
N SER A 160 -1.00 -2.25 0.17
CA SER A 160 0.14 -1.55 0.76
C SER A 160 -0.03 -1.38 2.26
N MET A 161 1.06 -1.05 2.93
CA MET A 161 1.06 -0.65 4.34
C MET A 161 2.29 0.19 4.68
N PHE A 162 2.11 1.12 5.61
CA PHE A 162 3.19 1.82 6.28
C PHE A 162 3.65 1.02 7.50
N CYS A 163 4.95 0.92 7.68
CA CYS A 163 5.55 0.24 8.82
C CYS A 163 6.71 1.07 9.36
N GLU A 164 6.69 1.33 10.66
CA GLU A 164 7.86 1.86 11.37
C GLU A 164 8.77 0.69 11.75
N LEU A 165 10.00 0.72 11.25
CA LEU A 165 11.03 -0.27 11.54
C LEU A 165 12.02 0.32 12.55
N LEU A 166 12.12 -0.35 13.70
CA LEU A 166 13.08 -0.07 14.76
C LEU A 166 14.30 -1.00 14.69
N PRO A 167 15.52 -0.51 14.97
CA PRO A 167 16.75 -1.33 14.93
C PRO A 167 16.70 -2.57 15.81
N GLU A 168 16.17 -2.47 17.03
CA GLU A 168 16.11 -3.54 18.04
C GLU A 168 15.30 -4.76 17.59
N ASN A 169 14.35 -4.58 16.68
CA ASN A 169 13.53 -5.66 16.16
C ASN A 169 14.14 -6.32 14.90
N SER A 170 15.20 -5.72 14.34
CA SER A 170 15.87 -6.27 13.15
C SER A 170 16.39 -7.69 13.42
N PRO A 171 16.42 -8.57 12.40
CA PRO A 171 15.94 -8.34 11.04
C PRO A 171 14.42 -8.46 10.92
N TYR A 172 13.89 -7.78 9.91
CA TYR A 172 12.52 -7.90 9.44
C TYR A 172 12.47 -8.77 8.19
N LEU A 173 11.32 -9.40 7.95
CA LEU A 173 11.01 -10.15 6.76
C LEU A 173 9.67 -9.67 6.19
N VAL A 174 9.72 -9.10 4.99
CA VAL A 174 8.55 -8.72 4.21
C VAL A 174 8.20 -9.88 3.28
N VAL A 175 7.03 -10.47 3.48
CA VAL A 175 6.56 -11.65 2.77
C VAL A 175 5.34 -11.29 1.94
N PRO A 176 5.43 -11.30 0.60
CA PRO A 176 4.27 -11.22 -0.26
C PRO A 176 3.49 -12.53 -0.22
N ARG A 177 2.16 -12.44 -0.17
CA ARG A 177 1.28 -13.60 0.00
C ARG A 177 0.11 -13.51 -0.96
N ILE A 178 -0.36 -14.67 -1.39
CA ILE A 178 -1.45 -14.79 -2.34
C ILE A 178 -2.31 -16.02 -2.04
N ILE A 179 -3.60 -15.93 -2.37
CA ILE A 179 -4.50 -17.05 -2.55
C ILE A 179 -4.90 -17.04 -4.03
N SER A 180 -4.45 -18.05 -4.78
CA SER A 180 -4.72 -18.16 -6.21
C SER A 180 -4.83 -19.60 -6.66
N GLN A 181 -5.61 -19.81 -7.72
CA GLN A 181 -5.66 -21.09 -8.44
C GLN A 181 -4.62 -21.15 -9.57
N SER A 182 -3.99 -20.03 -9.90
CA SER A 182 -2.95 -19.97 -10.94
C SER A 182 -1.69 -20.70 -10.49
N GLN A 183 -1.09 -21.44 -11.42
CA GLN A 183 0.19 -22.12 -11.17
C GLN A 183 1.33 -21.12 -10.98
N GLU A 184 1.32 -20.04 -11.76
CA GLU A 184 2.31 -18.98 -11.72
C GLU A 184 1.65 -17.60 -11.87
N LEU A 185 2.12 -16.61 -11.11
CA LEU A 185 1.65 -15.23 -11.20
C LEU A 185 2.77 -14.24 -10.87
N SER A 186 3.07 -13.32 -11.79
CA SER A 186 4.04 -12.25 -11.56
C SER A 186 3.53 -11.24 -10.53
N TYR A 187 4.45 -10.68 -9.75
CA TYR A 187 4.19 -9.56 -8.86
C TYR A 187 5.38 -8.59 -8.82
N VAL A 188 5.13 -7.42 -8.24
CA VAL A 188 6.15 -6.43 -7.89
C VAL A 188 6.00 -6.09 -6.41
N LEU A 189 7.10 -6.19 -5.68
CA LEU A 189 7.24 -5.66 -4.33
C LEU A 189 7.78 -4.23 -4.42
N GLY A 190 7.01 -3.26 -3.92
CA GLY A 190 7.42 -1.87 -3.81
C GLY A 190 7.95 -1.54 -2.42
N ILE A 191 8.98 -0.69 -2.37
CA ILE A 191 9.43 -0.01 -1.16
C ILE A 191 9.49 1.49 -1.48
N HIS A 192 8.72 2.30 -0.77
CA HIS A 192 8.94 3.75 -0.74
C HIS A 192 9.67 4.11 0.55
N SER A 193 10.81 4.77 0.40
CA SER A 193 11.73 5.07 1.50
C SER A 193 12.08 6.56 1.53
N PRO A 194 12.02 7.21 2.72
CA PRO A 194 12.46 8.58 2.89
C PRO A 194 13.99 8.72 2.80
N VAL A 195 14.72 7.60 2.85
CA VAL A 195 16.19 7.55 2.77
C VAL A 195 16.61 6.61 1.65
N GLU A 196 17.78 6.88 1.06
CA GLU A 196 18.33 6.03 0.01
C GLU A 196 18.75 4.65 0.59
N ILE A 197 18.45 3.60 -0.17
CA ILE A 197 18.79 2.20 0.08
C ILE A 197 19.80 1.73 -0.97
N GLY A 198 20.83 1.01 -0.54
CA GLY A 198 21.75 0.31 -1.41
C GLY A 198 23.12 0.95 -1.59
N THR A 199 23.41 2.05 -0.88
CA THR A 199 24.76 2.63 -0.78
C THR A 199 25.42 2.25 0.54
N ALA A 200 26.75 2.41 0.65
CA ALA A 200 27.48 2.07 1.87
C ALA A 200 27.04 2.91 3.09
N GLN A 201 26.46 4.09 2.84
CA GLN A 201 25.97 5.01 3.84
C GLN A 201 24.50 4.77 4.21
N SER A 202 23.73 4.02 3.41
CA SER A 202 22.32 3.74 3.64
C SER A 202 22.06 3.17 5.04
N PRO A 203 21.17 3.76 5.85
CA PRO A 203 20.83 3.23 7.18
C PRO A 203 20.01 1.93 7.08
N ILE A 204 19.56 1.56 5.88
CA ILE A 204 18.74 0.38 5.58
C ILE A 204 19.55 -0.56 4.69
N SER A 205 19.52 -1.86 5.03
CA SER A 205 20.01 -2.95 4.19
C SER A 205 18.84 -3.83 3.79
N VAL A 206 18.73 -4.15 2.50
CA VAL A 206 17.69 -5.02 1.95
C VAL A 206 18.34 -6.17 1.18
N ALA A 207 18.09 -7.40 1.65
CA ALA A 207 18.52 -8.63 0.98
C ALA A 207 17.32 -9.40 0.44
N PHE A 208 17.47 -10.02 -0.72
CA PHE A 208 16.43 -10.83 -1.35
C PHE A 208 16.56 -12.29 -0.89
N ARG A 209 15.43 -12.84 -0.45
CA ARG A 209 15.35 -14.17 0.15
C ARG A 209 14.23 -14.99 -0.48
N THR A 210 14.45 -16.28 -0.63
CA THR A 210 13.37 -17.25 -0.90
C THR A 210 13.14 -18.07 0.35
N LEU A 211 11.88 -18.24 0.75
CA LEU A 211 11.50 -19.12 1.86
C LEU A 211 11.19 -20.53 1.35
N HIS A 212 11.42 -21.52 2.20
CA HIS A 212 11.03 -22.89 1.88
C HIS A 212 9.49 -22.98 1.64
N PRO A 213 9.00 -23.69 0.62
CA PRO A 213 7.57 -23.82 0.32
C PRO A 213 6.70 -24.33 1.49
N SER A 214 7.28 -25.11 2.39
CA SER A 214 6.60 -25.60 3.59
C SER A 214 6.67 -24.64 4.79
N SER A 215 7.14 -23.41 4.60
CA SER A 215 7.22 -22.43 5.69
C SER A 215 5.84 -22.17 6.28
N GLY A 216 5.77 -22.15 7.61
CA GLY A 216 4.53 -21.92 8.35
C GLY A 216 3.88 -20.58 8.01
N VAL A 217 4.66 -19.57 7.56
CA VAL A 217 4.11 -18.27 7.17
C VAL A 217 3.07 -18.41 6.05
N PHE A 218 3.23 -19.36 5.13
CA PHE A 218 2.28 -19.59 4.04
C PHE A 218 0.98 -20.26 4.52
N ALA A 219 1.02 -20.93 5.67
CA ALA A 219 -0.13 -21.55 6.34
C ALA A 219 -0.77 -20.64 7.42
N ASN A 220 -0.51 -19.32 7.39
CA ASN A 220 -0.97 -18.36 8.41
C ASN A 220 -0.46 -18.66 9.84
N CYS A 221 0.66 -19.37 10.00
CA CYS A 221 1.29 -19.52 11.30
C CYS A 221 1.90 -18.18 11.72
N ARG A 222 1.47 -17.65 12.87
CA ARG A 222 1.99 -16.37 13.39
C ARG A 222 3.46 -16.45 13.74
N ARG A 223 3.96 -17.60 14.18
CA ARG A 223 5.38 -17.85 14.43
C ARG A 223 5.87 -18.96 13.50
N PHE A 224 7.04 -18.79 12.93
CA PHE A 224 7.60 -19.73 11.97
C PHE A 224 9.12 -19.65 11.95
N GLU A 225 9.74 -20.69 11.41
CA GLU A 225 11.16 -20.72 11.15
C GLU A 225 11.44 -20.07 9.79
N ALA A 226 12.27 -19.02 9.78
CA ALA A 226 12.65 -18.24 8.62
C ALA A 226 13.77 -18.91 7.81
N CYS A 227 13.66 -20.24 7.62
CA CYS A 227 14.56 -21.00 6.74
C CYS A 227 14.51 -20.42 5.32
N SER A 228 15.49 -19.59 5.01
CA SER A 228 15.57 -18.82 3.79
C SER A 228 16.93 -18.97 3.12
N THR A 229 16.93 -18.86 1.79
CA THR A 229 18.14 -18.84 0.98
C THR A 229 18.24 -17.52 0.22
N SER A 230 19.46 -17.06 -0.05
CA SER A 230 19.67 -15.92 -0.93
C SER A 230 19.12 -16.20 -2.32
N CYS A 231 18.46 -15.23 -2.93
CA CYS A 231 17.99 -15.30 -4.31
C CYS A 231 18.35 -14.01 -5.05
N GLU A 232 18.31 -14.05 -6.38
CA GLU A 232 18.52 -12.88 -7.22
C GLU A 232 17.21 -12.44 -7.87
N ALA A 233 17.07 -11.13 -8.09
CA ALA A 233 15.91 -10.56 -8.75
C ALA A 233 16.30 -9.29 -9.52
N GLU A 234 15.55 -9.03 -10.59
CA GLU A 234 15.55 -7.70 -11.21
C GLU A 234 14.81 -6.73 -10.29
N PHE A 235 15.38 -5.54 -10.10
CA PHE A 235 14.70 -4.46 -9.42
C PHE A 235 14.94 -3.12 -10.11
N GLN A 236 13.99 -2.21 -9.91
CA GLN A 236 14.11 -0.82 -10.33
C GLN A 236 14.39 0.03 -9.10
N ALA A 237 15.23 1.06 -9.25
CA ALA A 237 15.44 2.07 -8.24
C ALA A 237 15.29 3.46 -8.88
N ARG A 238 14.58 4.35 -8.18
CA ARG A 238 14.37 5.73 -8.60
C ARG A 238 14.62 6.65 -7.42
N ALA A 239 15.61 7.52 -7.56
CA ALA A 239 15.86 8.59 -6.59
C ALA A 239 14.77 9.68 -6.68
N THR A 240 14.70 10.52 -5.65
CA THR A 240 13.67 11.56 -5.52
C THR A 240 13.71 12.62 -6.63
N ASP A 241 14.89 12.88 -7.18
CA ASP A 241 15.16 13.85 -8.25
C ASP A 241 15.17 13.21 -9.66
N GLN A 242 15.00 11.89 -9.74
CA GLN A 242 15.09 11.13 -10.98
C GLN A 242 13.73 10.93 -11.63
N PHE A 243 13.67 11.17 -12.95
CA PHE A 243 12.44 11.02 -13.72
C PHE A 243 12.14 9.56 -14.09
N PHE A 244 13.14 8.81 -14.55
CA PHE A 244 13.01 7.39 -14.90
C PHE A 244 13.80 6.52 -13.93
N PRO A 245 13.30 5.35 -13.53
CA PRO A 245 14.07 4.42 -12.71
C PRO A 245 15.23 3.80 -13.50
N ASP A 246 16.33 3.54 -12.80
CA ASP A 246 17.38 2.64 -13.26
C ASP A 246 17.02 1.18 -12.95
N ILE A 247 17.51 0.25 -13.77
CA ILE A 247 17.24 -1.19 -13.65
C ILE A 247 18.52 -1.90 -13.21
N TYR A 248 18.38 -2.72 -12.19
CA TYR A 248 19.45 -3.48 -11.56
C TYR A 248 19.06 -4.96 -11.46
N PHE A 249 20.06 -5.80 -11.25
CA PHE A 249 19.88 -7.22 -10.96
C PHE A 249 20.86 -7.64 -9.87
N GLY A 250 20.38 -8.34 -8.84
CA GLY A 250 21.25 -8.78 -7.75
C GLY A 250 20.49 -9.49 -6.64
N SER A 251 21.19 -9.78 -5.54
CA SER A 251 20.65 -10.50 -4.38
C SER A 251 20.15 -9.59 -3.25
N GLY A 252 20.01 -8.31 -3.54
CA GLY A 252 19.55 -7.26 -2.63
C GLY A 252 19.56 -5.91 -3.34
N ILE A 253 19.08 -4.86 -2.67
CA ILE A 253 19.16 -3.50 -3.22
C ILE A 253 20.59 -3.00 -2.99
N GLN A 254 21.38 -2.93 -4.06
CA GLN A 254 22.74 -2.42 -4.09
C GLN A 254 22.90 -1.52 -5.31
N LEU A 255 23.23 -0.25 -5.07
CA LEU A 255 23.41 0.79 -6.10
C LEU A 255 24.91 1.08 -6.19
N LEU A 256 25.66 0.20 -6.87
CA LEU A 256 27.09 0.36 -7.14
C LEU A 256 27.33 0.60 -8.62
#